data_AF-I2NHG2-F1
#
_entry.id   AF-I2NHG2-F1
#
_cell.length_a   1.000
_cell.length_b   1.000
_cell.length_c   1.000
_cell.angle_alpha   90.00
_cell.angle_beta   90.00
_cell.angle_gamma   90.00
#
_symmetry.space_group_name_H-M   'P 1'
#
loop_
_entity.id
_entity.type
_entity.pdbx_description
1 polymer ?
#
loop_
_entity_poly.entity_id
_entity_poly.type
_entity_poly.pdbx_seq_one_letter_code
_entity_poly.pdbx_strand_id
1 'polypeptide(L)'
;MDNQSLKTHYSVYELANLKLKTLPSAPKNIWEQAKRENWKSQKRQGRGGGLEYELASLPIEVQNELLLKTTPEQTAVALQKIEETRPLASNEVWQ
;
A
#
# COMPACT_ATOMS: atom_id res chain seq x y z
N MET A 1 -9.06 9.30 8.94
CA MET A 1 -7.91 8.49 8.50
C MET A 1 -8.45 7.10 8.25
N ASP A 2 -8.61 6.74 6.97
CA ASP A 2 -9.24 5.48 6.59
C ASP A 2 -8.28 4.32 6.88
N ASN A 3 -8.51 3.60 7.98
CA ASN A 3 -7.85 2.32 8.26
C ASN A 3 -8.35 1.30 7.24
N GLN A 4 -7.72 1.24 6.06
CA GLN A 4 -8.05 0.27 5.03
C GLN A 4 -7.34 -1.05 5.31
N SER A 5 -8.12 -2.06 5.68
CA SER A 5 -7.67 -3.44 5.79
C SER A 5 -7.23 -3.98 4.41
N LEU A 6 -6.20 -4.83 4.40
CA LEU A 6 -5.69 -5.49 3.20
C LEU A 6 -6.77 -6.41 2.61
N LYS A 7 -7.07 -6.26 1.32
CA LYS A 7 -8.05 -7.06 0.58
C LYS A 7 -7.34 -7.95 -0.43
N THR A 8 -8.00 -9.03 -0.84
CA THR A 8 -7.52 -9.89 -1.93
C THR A 8 -7.77 -9.27 -3.30
N HIS A 9 -8.82 -8.47 -3.45
CA HIS A 9 -9.20 -7.84 -4.71
C HIS A 9 -9.51 -6.35 -4.53
N TYR A 10 -9.12 -5.56 -5.52
CA TYR A 10 -9.30 -4.11 -5.53
C TYR A 10 -9.88 -3.61 -6.86
N SER A 11 -10.83 -2.70 -6.79
CA SER A 11 -11.28 -1.96 -7.98
C SER A 11 -10.32 -0.84 -8.37
N VAL A 12 -10.39 -0.42 -9.63
CA VAL A 12 -9.61 0.73 -10.12
C VAL A 12 -9.88 2.02 -9.34
N TYR A 13 -11.08 2.19 -8.79
CA TYR A 13 -11.45 3.34 -7.97
C TYR A 13 -10.80 3.27 -6.58
N GLU A 14 -10.72 2.09 -5.97
CA GLU A 14 -10.00 1.91 -4.72
C GLU A 14 -8.50 2.15 -4.92
N LEU A 15 -7.91 1.59 -5.97
CA LEU A 15 -6.50 1.81 -6.33
C LEU A 15 -6.19 3.30 -6.57
N ALA A 16 -7.07 4.00 -7.30
CA ALA A 16 -6.94 5.45 -7.52
C ALA A 16 -7.06 6.25 -6.21
N ASN A 17 -8.00 5.87 -5.32
CA ASN A 17 -8.21 6.56 -4.05
C ASN A 17 -7.04 6.37 -3.07
N LEU A 18 -6.32 5.26 -3.15
CA LEU A 18 -5.13 4.99 -2.34
C LEU A 18 -3.94 5.90 -2.69
N LYS A 19 -4.00 6.59 -3.84
CA LYS A 19 -2.96 7.51 -4.33
C LYS A 19 -1.56 6.90 -4.18
N LEU A 20 -1.41 5.70 -4.71
CA LEU A 20 -0.13 4.98 -4.79
C LEU A 20 0.79 5.76 -5.74
N LYS A 21 2.07 5.92 -5.40
CA LYS A 21 3.00 6.64 -6.29
C LYS A 21 3.36 5.78 -7.50
N THR A 22 3.27 4.47 -7.34
CA THR A 22 3.55 3.45 -8.35
C THR A 22 2.42 3.29 -9.37
N LEU A 23 1.22 3.83 -9.11
CA LEU A 23 0.09 3.80 -10.03
C LEU A 23 -0.31 5.20 -10.53
N PRO A 24 -0.90 5.28 -11.73
CA PRO A 24 -1.57 6.50 -12.17
C PRO A 24 -2.74 6.87 -11.26
N SER A 25 -2.95 8.16 -11.00
CA SER A 25 -4.09 8.62 -10.19
C SER A 25 -5.45 8.45 -10.87
N ALA A 26 -5.48 8.30 -12.20
CA ALA A 26 -6.72 8.21 -12.97
C ALA A 26 -7.18 6.74 -13.11
N PRO A 27 -8.43 6.39 -12.74
CA PRO A 27 -8.96 5.02 -12.85
C PRO A 27 -8.86 4.43 -14.26
N LYS A 28 -9.04 5.26 -15.30
CA LYS A 28 -8.91 4.86 -16.70
C LYS A 28 -7.50 4.34 -17.02
N ASN A 29 -6.46 5.02 -16.54
CA ASN A 29 -5.07 4.66 -16.81
C ASN A 29 -4.68 3.39 -16.05
N ILE A 30 -5.20 3.19 -14.83
CA ILE A 30 -5.05 1.93 -14.08
C ILE A 30 -5.70 0.79 -14.85
N TRP A 31 -6.90 0.98 -15.40
CA TRP A 31 -7.57 -0.03 -16.22
C TRP A 31 -6.78 -0.38 -17.48
N GLU A 32 -6.24 0.63 -18.18
CA GLU A 32 -5.39 0.41 -19.36
C GLU A 32 -4.11 -0.34 -19.01
N GLN A 33 -3.50 -0.05 -17.87
CA GLN A 33 -2.32 -0.76 -17.37
C GLN A 33 -2.66 -2.22 -17.02
N ALA A 34 -3.76 -2.43 -16.30
CA ALA A 34 -4.25 -3.77 -15.97
C ALA A 34 -4.52 -4.62 -17.21
N LYS A 35 -5.06 -4.01 -18.26
CA LYS A 35 -5.26 -4.67 -19.56
C LYS A 35 -3.95 -4.97 -20.27
N ARG A 36 -2.97 -4.05 -20.22
CA ARG A 36 -1.64 -4.22 -20.85
C ARG A 36 -0.84 -5.34 -20.20
N GLU A 37 -0.92 -5.42 -18.88
CA GLU A 37 -0.17 -6.38 -18.06
C GLU A 37 -0.97 -7.65 -17.74
N ASN A 38 -2.19 -7.78 -18.25
CA ASN A 38 -3.09 -8.91 -18.06
C ASN A 38 -3.31 -9.28 -16.58
N TRP A 39 -3.60 -8.29 -15.75
CA TRP A 39 -3.93 -8.52 -14.34
C TRP A 39 -5.15 -9.43 -14.23
N LYS A 40 -5.09 -10.36 -13.26
CA LYS A 40 -6.21 -11.26 -12.99
C LYS A 40 -7.36 -10.45 -12.40
N SER A 41 -8.53 -10.59 -12.99
CA SER A 41 -9.72 -9.86 -12.57
C SER A 41 -10.91 -10.78 -12.33
N GLN A 42 -11.76 -10.38 -11.39
CA GLN A 42 -13.05 -10.98 -11.14
C GLN A 42 -14.15 -9.95 -11.34
N LYS A 43 -15.36 -10.44 -11.66
CA LYS A 43 -16.54 -9.60 -11.70
C LYS A 43 -16.90 -9.18 -10.26
N ARG A 44 -17.07 -7.88 -10.03
CA ARG A 44 -17.49 -7.33 -8.74
C ARG A 44 -18.84 -7.93 -8.33
N GLN A 45 -18.92 -8.42 -7.10
CA GLN A 45 -20.19 -8.83 -6.51
C GLN A 45 -20.98 -7.60 -6.04
N GLY A 46 -21.74 -6.99 -6.96
CA GLY A 46 -22.57 -5.81 -6.68
C GLY A 46 -23.30 -5.29 -7.91
N ARG A 47 -24.14 -4.26 -7.72
CA ARG A 47 -24.80 -3.56 -8.84
C ARG A 47 -23.76 -2.81 -9.68
N GLY A 48 -23.82 -2.97 -11.01
CA GLY A 48 -23.00 -2.20 -11.95
C GLY A 48 -21.84 -2.94 -12.63
N GLY A 49 -21.64 -4.25 -12.38
CA GLY A 49 -20.86 -5.12 -13.27
C GLY A 49 -19.38 -4.77 -13.46
N GLY A 50 -18.77 -3.99 -12.58
CA GLY A 50 -17.34 -3.64 -12.65
C GLY A 50 -16.40 -4.83 -12.43
N LEU A 51 -15.11 -4.60 -12.66
CA LEU A 51 -14.03 -5.57 -12.39
C LEU A 51 -13.23 -5.19 -11.15
N GLU A 52 -12.80 -6.20 -10.42
CA GLU A 52 -11.84 -6.08 -9.32
C GLU A 52 -10.62 -6.94 -9.64
N TYR A 53 -9.44 -6.44 -9.33
CA TYR A 53 -8.15 -7.04 -9.67
C TYR A 53 -7.51 -7.67 -8.45
N GLU A 54 -6.97 -8.88 -8.65
CA GLU A 54 -6.33 -9.67 -7.59
C GLU A 54 -4.99 -9.04 -7.18
N LEU A 55 -4.77 -8.84 -5.87
CA LEU A 55 -3.55 -8.28 -5.28
C LEU A 55 -2.28 -8.95 -5.81
N ALA A 56 -2.26 -10.29 -5.85
CA ALA A 56 -1.13 -11.08 -6.29
C ALA A 56 -0.80 -10.93 -7.79
N SER A 57 -1.73 -10.39 -8.59
CA SER A 57 -1.55 -10.16 -10.02
C SER A 57 -1.09 -8.75 -10.38
N LEU A 58 -1.09 -7.82 -9.42
CA LEU A 58 -0.54 -6.48 -9.60
C LEU A 58 1.00 -6.50 -9.67
N PRO A 59 1.65 -5.43 -10.17
CA PRO A 59 3.10 -5.28 -10.11
C PRO A 59 3.61 -5.33 -8.67
N ILE A 60 4.80 -5.89 -8.48
CA ILE A 60 5.42 -6.03 -7.16
C ILE A 60 5.56 -4.69 -6.43
N GLU A 61 5.85 -3.60 -7.16
CA GLU A 61 5.97 -2.26 -6.59
C GLU A 61 4.64 -1.77 -6.00
N VAL A 62 3.54 -2.06 -6.70
CA VAL A 62 2.18 -1.71 -6.28
C VAL A 62 1.76 -2.55 -5.08
N GLN A 63 2.09 -3.85 -5.09
CA GLN A 63 1.85 -4.76 -3.96
C GLN A 63 2.57 -4.25 -2.69
N ASN A 64 3.84 -3.84 -2.82
CA ASN A 64 4.62 -3.32 -1.71
C ASN A 64 4.03 -2.03 -1.14
N GLU A 65 3.68 -1.04 -1.98
CA GLU A 65 3.04 0.19 -1.50
C GLU A 65 1.68 -0.07 -0.85
N LEU A 66 0.89 -1.00 -1.39
CA LEU A 66 -0.37 -1.44 -0.79
C LEU A 66 -0.15 -1.98 0.62
N LEU A 67 0.77 -2.94 0.77
CA LEU A 67 1.11 -3.54 2.05
C LEU A 67 1.59 -2.50 3.08
N LEU A 68 2.42 -1.56 2.66
CA LEU A 68 2.93 -0.47 3.51
C LEU A 68 1.81 0.46 3.99
N LYS A 69 0.78 0.69 3.18
CA LYS A 69 -0.35 1.57 3.53
C LYS A 69 -1.43 0.87 4.36
N THR A 70 -1.65 -0.42 4.15
CA THR A 70 -2.72 -1.18 4.83
C THR A 70 -2.27 -1.83 6.13
N THR A 71 -0.97 -1.98 6.37
CA THR A 71 -0.46 -2.58 7.61
C THR A 71 -0.33 -1.50 8.69
N PRO A 72 -1.16 -1.50 9.75
CA PRO A 72 -1.18 -0.43 10.76
C PRO A 72 0.07 -0.38 11.65
N GLU A 73 0.98 -1.34 11.55
CA GLU A 73 2.10 -1.46 12.49
C GLU A 73 3.34 -0.61 12.16
N GLN A 74 3.49 -0.09 10.95
CA GLN A 74 4.77 0.55 10.57
C GLN A 74 4.79 2.07 10.69
N THR A 75 3.64 2.73 10.91
CA THR A 75 3.61 4.18 11.12
C THR A 75 4.01 4.58 12.55
N ALA A 76 3.88 3.68 13.53
CA ALA A 76 4.30 3.94 14.92
C ALA A 76 5.71 3.40 15.26
N VAL A 77 6.16 2.32 14.60
CA VAL A 77 7.41 1.64 14.97
C VAL A 77 8.65 2.24 14.30
N ALA A 78 8.49 2.96 13.17
CA ALA A 78 9.63 3.55 12.47
C ALA A 78 10.23 4.81 13.14
N LEU A 79 9.50 5.50 14.02
CA LEU A 79 10.03 6.64 14.78
C LEU A 79 10.64 6.25 16.14
N GLN A 80 10.26 5.11 16.71
CA GLN A 80 10.82 4.67 18.00
C GLN A 80 12.21 4.04 17.87
N LYS A 81 12.54 3.46 16.71
CA LYS A 81 13.79 2.72 16.54
C LYS A 81 15.03 3.60 16.32
N ILE A 82 14.87 4.90 16.13
CA ILE A 82 16.00 5.84 15.94
C ILE A 82 16.49 6.41 17.28
N GLU A 83 15.64 6.48 18.31
CA GLU A 83 16.01 7.03 19.62
C GLU A 83 16.68 6.03 20.57
N GLU A 84 16.41 4.72 20.44
CA GLU A 84 16.92 3.72 21.40
C GLU A 84 18.36 3.24 21.17
N THR A 85 19.02 3.63 20.07
CA THR A 85 20.43 3.33 19.81
C THR A 85 21.37 4.51 20.06
N ARG A 86 20.97 5.50 20.87
CA ARG A 86 21.93 6.41 21.49
C ARG A 86 22.52 5.73 22.71
N PRO A 87 23.74 5.17 22.65
CA PRO A 87 24.41 4.78 23.89
C PRO A 87 24.48 6.02 24.78
N LEU A 88 23.99 5.89 26.02
CA LEU A 88 24.40 6.73 27.15
C LEU A 88 25.89 6.45 27.38
N ALA A 89 26.73 6.91 26.46
CA ALA A 89 28.17 6.87 26.64
C ALA A 89 28.50 7.93 27.68
N SER A 90 28.78 7.42 28.88
CA SER A 90 29.46 8.03 30.00
C SER A 90 30.17 9.35 29.67
N ASN A 91 29.69 10.42 30.28
CA ASN A 91 30.58 11.39 30.89
C ASN A 91 30.39 11.32 32.41
N GLU A 92 30.72 10.15 32.94
CA GLU A 92 31.29 10.08 34.28
C GLU A 92 32.50 11.02 34.33
N VAL A 93 32.40 11.99 35.22
CA VAL A 93 33.45 12.37 36.17
C VAL A 93 34.85 12.53 35.57
N TRP A 94 35.25 13.78 35.34
CA TRP A 94 36.62 14.21 35.61
C TRP A 94 36.58 15.30 36.68
N GLN A 95 36.91 14.89 37.91
CA GLN A 95 37.64 15.69 38.88
C GLN A 95 39.09 15.80 38.41
#